data_AF-A0A8C8EBS0-F1
#
_entry.id   AF-A0A8C8EBS0-F1
#
_cell.length_a   1.000
_cell.length_b   1.000
_cell.length_c   1.000
_cell.angle_alpha   90.00
_cell.angle_beta   90.00
_cell.angle_gamma   90.00
#
_symmetry.space_group_name_H-M   'P 1'
#
loop_
_entity.id
_entity.type
_entity.pdbx_description
1 polymer ?
#
loop_
_entity_poly.entity_id
_entity_poly.type
_entity_poly.pdbx_seq_one_letter_code
_entity_poly.pdbx_strand_id
1 'polypeptide(L)'
;PWGAGSQCRPYGALLEMYEAECQYLNGTEWVRYVERFIHNREQYAHFDSDVGLYVADTALGEHQAKYWNSQPALLEQKRGEVDRL
;
A
#
# COMPACT_ATOMS: atom_id res chain seq x y z
N PRO A 1 31.07 3.31 -41.11
CA PRO A 1 29.92 2.41 -40.90
C PRO A 1 29.86 1.98 -39.43
N TRP A 2 29.19 2.76 -38.59
CA TRP A 2 28.96 2.43 -37.19
C TRP A 2 27.77 1.48 -37.14
N GLY A 3 28.05 0.19 -36.90
CA GLY A 3 27.03 -0.84 -36.80
C GLY A 3 26.05 -0.51 -35.67
N ALA A 4 24.76 -0.62 -35.97
CA ALA A 4 23.70 -0.45 -35.00
C ALA A 4 23.94 -1.39 -33.81
N GLY A 5 24.20 -0.82 -32.62
CA GLY A 5 24.31 -1.59 -31.39
C GLY A 5 23.03 -2.37 -31.17
N SER A 6 23.15 -3.67 -30.95
CA SER A 6 22.03 -4.54 -30.61
C SER A 6 21.37 -4.04 -29.33
N GLN A 7 20.16 -3.52 -29.44
CA GLN A 7 19.40 -3.01 -28.30
C GLN A 7 19.00 -4.18 -27.40
N CYS A 8 19.38 -4.12 -26.12
CA CYS A 8 18.96 -5.10 -25.12
C CYS A 8 17.43 -5.13 -25.05
N ARG A 9 16.82 -6.30 -25.29
CA ARG A 9 15.38 -6.47 -25.07
C ARG A 9 15.10 -6.55 -23.56
N PRO A 10 14.13 -5.80 -23.02
CA PRO A 10 13.72 -5.98 -21.64
C PRO A 10 13.11 -7.38 -21.49
N TYR A 11 13.62 -8.15 -20.53
CA TYR A 11 13.13 -9.51 -20.22
C TYR A 11 11.85 -9.51 -19.39
N GLY A 12 11.56 -8.43 -18.67
CA GLY A 12 10.37 -8.27 -17.84
C GLY A 12 10.39 -6.93 -17.12
N ALA A 13 9.25 -6.57 -16.53
CA ALA A 13 9.09 -5.40 -15.67
C ALA A 13 8.50 -5.86 -14.33
N LEU A 14 9.11 -5.40 -13.25
CA LEU A 14 8.55 -5.50 -11.91
C LEU A 14 7.96 -4.14 -11.54
N LEU A 15 6.75 -4.17 -10.99
CA LEU A 15 6.04 -2.98 -10.56
C LEU A 15 5.75 -3.11 -9.06
N GLU A 16 6.14 -2.08 -8.32
CA GLU A 16 5.77 -1.90 -6.92
C GLU A 16 5.02 -0.57 -6.81
N MET A 17 3.87 -0.59 -6.13
CA MET A 17 3.00 0.56 -5.99
C MET A 17 2.52 0.68 -4.54
N TYR A 18 2.34 1.92 -4.13
CA TYR A 18 1.83 2.32 -2.83
C TYR A 18 0.75 3.37 -3.05
N GLU A 19 -0.38 3.20 -2.37
CA GLU A 19 -1.52 4.09 -2.45
C GLU A 19 -2.03 4.41 -1.04
N ALA A 20 -2.26 5.69 -0.78
CA ALA A 20 -2.83 6.18 0.48
C ALA A 20 -3.99 7.12 0.16
N GLU A 21 -5.20 6.73 0.55
CA GLU A 21 -6.44 7.41 0.20
C GLU A 21 -7.21 7.83 1.45
N CYS A 22 -7.86 8.99 1.37
CA CYS A 22 -8.89 9.40 2.33
C CYS A 22 -10.24 9.42 1.62
N GLN A 23 -11.16 8.61 2.11
CA GLN A 23 -12.52 8.48 1.58
C GLN A 23 -13.47 9.30 2.46
N TYR A 24 -14.03 10.36 1.88
CA TYR A 24 -14.93 11.29 2.54
C TYR A 24 -16.39 10.87 2.26
N LEU A 25 -17.07 10.37 3.27
CA LEU A 25 -18.48 9.99 3.21
C LEU A 25 -19.32 11.08 3.90
N ASN A 26 -20.27 11.66 3.15
CA ASN A 26 -21.11 12.78 3.62
C ASN A 26 -20.28 13.99 4.11
N GLY A 27 -19.34 14.47 3.30
CA GLY A 27 -18.45 15.56 3.69
C GLY A 27 -17.33 15.06 4.60
N THR A 28 -17.07 15.75 5.72
CA THR A 28 -16.03 15.35 6.69
C THR A 28 -16.60 14.66 7.93
N GLU A 29 -17.90 14.31 7.92
CA GLU A 29 -18.52 13.60 9.04
C GLU A 29 -17.97 12.19 9.21
N TRP A 30 -17.63 11.54 8.09
CA TRP A 30 -17.06 10.18 8.07
C TRP A 30 -15.87 10.16 7.13
N VAL A 31 -14.67 9.98 7.70
CA VAL A 31 -13.43 9.86 6.96
C VAL A 31 -12.88 8.46 7.17
N ARG A 32 -12.62 7.74 6.07
CA ARG A 32 -11.94 6.44 6.10
C ARG A 32 -10.59 6.57 5.42
N TYR A 33 -9.54 6.22 6.15
CA TYR A 33 -8.18 6.17 5.62
C TYR A 33 -7.84 4.73 5.20
N VAL A 34 -7.35 4.58 3.97
CA VAL A 34 -6.91 3.29 3.43
C VAL A 34 -5.50 3.43 2.87
N GLU A 35 -4.63 2.52 3.26
CA GLU A 35 -3.27 2.40 2.72
C GLU A 35 -3.12 1.03 2.04
N ARG A 36 -2.66 0.98 0.79
CA ARG A 36 -2.56 -0.25 -0.02
C ARG A 36 -1.13 -0.44 -0.51
N PHE A 37 -0.66 -1.68 -0.47
CA PHE A 37 0.62 -2.10 -1.04
C PHE A 37 0.39 -3.12 -2.16
N ILE A 38 0.94 -2.83 -3.33
CA ILE A 38 0.58 -3.49 -4.58
C ILE A 38 1.84 -3.94 -5.32
N HIS A 39 1.95 -5.25 -5.53
CA HIS A 39 3.04 -5.87 -6.27
C HIS A 39 2.51 -6.42 -7.60
N ASN A 40 3.07 -5.97 -8.72
CA ASN A 40 2.66 -6.38 -10.07
C ASN A 40 1.14 -6.31 -10.32
N ARG A 41 0.50 -5.22 -9.84
CA ARG A 41 -0.95 -4.96 -9.89
C ARG A 41 -1.81 -5.86 -8.99
N GLU A 42 -1.20 -6.65 -8.13
CA GLU A 42 -1.87 -7.42 -7.09
C GLU A 42 -1.62 -6.76 -5.73
N GLN A 43 -2.68 -6.31 -5.08
CA GLN A 43 -2.58 -5.83 -3.71
C GLN A 43 -2.21 -7.00 -2.79
N TYR A 44 -1.14 -6.86 -2.01
CA TYR A 44 -0.68 -7.92 -1.12
C TYR A 44 -1.00 -7.62 0.35
N ALA A 45 -1.14 -6.36 0.73
CA ALA A 45 -1.55 -5.95 2.07
C ALA A 45 -2.19 -4.56 2.06
N HIS A 46 -3.00 -4.26 3.07
CA HIS A 46 -3.56 -2.94 3.29
C HIS A 46 -3.73 -2.61 4.77
N PHE A 47 -3.82 -1.31 5.09
CA PHE A 47 -4.39 -0.79 6.33
C PHE A 47 -5.75 -0.17 6.02
N ASP A 48 -6.72 -0.39 6.90
CA ASP A 48 -8.03 0.24 6.86
C ASP A 48 -8.30 0.86 8.23
N SER A 49 -8.61 2.16 8.28
CA SER A 49 -8.89 2.86 9.54
C SER A 49 -10.07 2.26 10.30
N ASP A 50 -11.04 1.68 9.61
CA ASP A 50 -12.21 1.06 10.23
C ASP A 50 -11.83 -0.25 10.96
N VAL A 51 -10.76 -0.91 10.51
CA VAL A 51 -10.18 -2.11 11.14
C VAL A 51 -9.10 -1.72 12.16
N GLY A 52 -8.33 -0.68 11.86
CA GLY A 52 -7.24 -0.17 12.69
C GLY A 52 -5.97 -1.04 12.69
N LEU A 53 -5.82 -1.96 11.74
CA LEU A 53 -4.68 -2.87 11.60
C LEU A 53 -4.34 -3.09 10.12
N TYR A 54 -3.11 -3.55 9.87
CA TYR A 54 -2.72 -4.07 8.57
C TYR A 54 -3.27 -5.49 8.37
N VAL A 55 -3.82 -5.76 7.19
CA VAL A 55 -4.37 -7.04 6.77
C VAL A 55 -3.60 -7.50 5.53
N ALA A 56 -3.23 -8.78 5.50
CA ALA A 56 -2.64 -9.40 4.32
C ALA A 56 -3.76 -9.87 3.38
N ASP A 57 -3.69 -9.46 2.12
CA ASP A 57 -4.64 -9.84 1.07
C ASP A 57 -4.16 -11.08 0.30
N THR A 58 -2.85 -11.33 0.32
CA THR A 58 -2.22 -12.50 -0.28
C THR A 58 -1.16 -13.08 0.66
N ALA A 59 -0.69 -14.29 0.37
CA ALA A 59 0.39 -14.93 1.13
C ALA A 59 1.67 -14.09 1.16
N LEU A 60 1.92 -13.28 0.13
CA LEU A 60 3.06 -12.37 0.07
C LEU A 60 3.01 -11.34 1.21
N GLY A 61 1.83 -10.86 1.60
CA GLY A 61 1.68 -9.81 2.60
C GLY A 61 1.62 -10.28 4.05
N GLU A 62 1.53 -11.58 4.32
CA GLU A 62 1.36 -12.09 5.70
C GLU A 62 2.48 -11.64 6.64
N HIS A 63 3.73 -11.71 6.17
CA HIS A 63 4.88 -11.32 6.98
C HIS A 63 4.88 -9.81 7.23
N GLN A 64 4.53 -9.02 6.22
CA GLN A 64 4.48 -7.57 6.28
C GLN A 64 3.38 -7.11 7.26
N ALA A 65 2.17 -7.64 7.13
CA ALA A 65 1.06 -7.32 8.03
C ALA A 65 1.40 -7.67 9.49
N LYS A 66 1.98 -8.86 9.75
CA LYS A 66 2.44 -9.24 11.10
C LYS A 66 3.50 -8.29 11.64
N TYR A 67 4.48 -7.92 10.81
CA TYR A 67 5.55 -7.01 11.20
C TYR A 67 5.04 -5.59 11.49
N TRP A 68 4.19 -5.04 10.63
CA TRP A 68 3.61 -3.71 10.85
C TRP A 68 2.68 -3.68 12.06
N ASN A 69 1.86 -4.71 12.26
CA ASN A 69 0.99 -4.82 13.42
C ASN A 69 1.74 -5.00 14.75
N SER A 70 3.00 -5.44 14.71
CA SER A 70 3.86 -5.52 15.90
C SER A 70 4.45 -4.17 16.34
N GLN A 71 4.18 -3.08 15.61
CA GLN A 71 4.73 -1.74 15.88
C GLN A 71 3.64 -0.79 16.37
N PRO A 72 3.48 -0.59 17.70
CA PRO A 72 2.39 0.21 18.26
C PRO A 72 2.38 1.67 17.78
N ALA A 73 3.56 2.30 17.69
CA ALA A 73 3.67 3.69 17.24
C ALA A 73 3.22 3.87 15.78
N LEU A 74 3.50 2.88 14.93
CA LEU A 74 3.03 2.90 13.54
C LEU A 74 1.50 2.80 13.48
N LEU A 75 0.91 1.88 14.25
CA LEU A 75 -0.54 1.71 14.29
C LEU A 75 -1.25 2.94 14.86
N GLU A 76 -0.71 3.55 15.92
CA GLU A 76 -1.24 4.79 16.50
C GLU A 76 -1.23 5.91 15.46
N GLN A 77 -0.11 6.10 14.76
CA GLN A 77 -0.02 7.09 13.69
C GLN A 77 -1.07 6.85 12.61
N LYS A 78 -1.18 5.62 12.09
CA LYS A 78 -2.08 5.28 10.98
C LYS A 78 -3.55 5.42 11.35
N ARG A 79 -3.92 5.09 12.60
CA ARG A 79 -5.28 5.32 13.12
C ARG A 79 -5.62 6.80 13.22
N GLY A 80 -4.64 7.66 13.49
CA GLY A 80 -4.81 9.11 13.57
C GLY A 80 -4.84 9.84 12.21
N GLU A 81 -4.58 9.17 11.09
CA GLU A 81 -4.60 9.83 9.76
C GLU A 81 -6.02 10.31 9.36
N VAL A 82 -7.08 9.74 9.95
CA VAL A 82 -8.46 10.22 9.75
C VAL A 82 -8.70 11.64 10.32
N ASP A 83 -7.87 12.06 11.29
CA ASP A 83 -7.99 13.35 11.98
C ASP A 83 -7.10 14.46 11.34
N ARG A 84 -6.35 14.16 10.27
CA ARG A 84 -5.60 15.18 9.50
C ARG A 84 -6.54 15.93 8.56
N LEU A 85 -7.35 16.83 9.13
CA LEU A 85 -8.15 17.83 8.42
C LEU A 85 -7.56 19.23 8.58
#